data_AF-A0A2E2XF35-F1
#
_entry.id   AF-A0A2E2XF35-F1
#
_cell.length_a   1.000
_cell.length_b   1.000
_cell.length_c   1.000
_cell.angle_alpha   90.00
_cell.angle_beta   90.00
_cell.angle_gamma   90.00
#
_symmetry.space_group_name_H-M   'P 1'
#
loop_
_entity.id
_entity.type
_entity.pdbx_description
1 polymer ?
#
loop_
_entity_poly.entity_id
_entity_poly.type
_entity_poly.pdbx_seq_one_letter_code
_entity_poly.pdbx_strand_id
1 'polypeptide(L)'
;MKKPTTLCQSVLFLSLASSPAFANTDTTSQEEWEQAYQKALELRAGGDLFGAIDSLNNILSSRPTSHRARLELAVSYYRAARYEEALEHAREVLADPSTPPEVRDTIELFLDQVAAIKSADESGAPSLQRFNQYRCRS
;
A
#
# COMPACT_ATOMS: atom_id res chain seq x y z
N MET A 1 -44.81 -26.59 68.42
CA MET A 1 -44.01 -25.83 69.41
C MET A 1 -42.97 -25.00 68.65
N LYS A 2 -42.82 -23.72 69.00
CA LYS A 2 -42.17 -22.64 68.24
C LYS A 2 -40.63 -22.70 68.26
N LYS A 3 -39.98 -22.22 67.17
CA LYS A 3 -38.96 -21.13 67.07
C LYS A 3 -38.15 -21.26 65.72
N PRO A 4 -37.42 -20.23 65.22
CA PRO A 4 -37.96 -19.02 64.58
C PRO A 4 -37.18 -18.61 63.28
N THR A 5 -37.74 -17.65 62.51
CA THR A 5 -37.12 -16.55 61.71
C THR A 5 -35.73 -16.80 61.05
N THR A 6 -35.48 -16.53 59.75
CA THR A 6 -35.12 -15.18 59.23
C THR A 6 -34.80 -15.22 57.71
N LEU A 7 -35.55 -14.43 56.91
CA LEU A 7 -35.06 -13.49 55.90
C LEU A 7 -34.04 -13.99 54.84
N CYS A 8 -34.49 -14.18 53.60
CA CYS A 8 -33.63 -13.99 52.43
C CYS A 8 -34.42 -13.15 51.41
N GLN A 9 -33.93 -11.93 51.23
CA GLN A 9 -34.55 -10.85 50.50
C GLN A 9 -34.75 -11.17 49.01
N SER A 10 -35.94 -10.82 48.54
CA SER A 10 -36.26 -10.48 47.16
C SER A 10 -35.27 -9.44 46.62
N VAL A 11 -34.54 -9.78 45.56
CA VAL A 11 -33.85 -8.79 44.72
C VAL A 11 -34.33 -8.98 43.28
N LEU A 12 -35.31 -8.16 42.91
CA LEU A 12 -35.78 -7.94 41.55
C LEU A 12 -34.82 -6.95 40.89
N PHE A 13 -33.79 -7.43 40.18
CA PHE A 13 -32.93 -6.58 39.35
C PHE A 13 -33.55 -6.43 37.95
N LEU A 14 -34.37 -5.39 37.77
CA LEU A 14 -34.79 -4.91 36.46
C LEU A 14 -33.68 -3.96 35.93
N SER A 15 -32.69 -4.51 35.23
CA SER A 15 -31.67 -3.70 34.56
C SER A 15 -32.05 -3.50 33.10
N LEU A 16 -32.46 -2.27 32.76
CA LEU A 16 -32.53 -1.81 31.37
C LEU A 16 -31.10 -1.77 30.81
N ALA A 17 -30.73 -2.79 30.04
CA ALA A 17 -29.52 -2.76 29.22
C ALA A 17 -29.76 -1.79 28.05
N SER A 18 -29.42 -0.53 28.24
CA SER A 18 -29.23 0.42 27.14
C SER A 18 -27.86 0.14 26.54
N SER A 19 -27.81 -0.72 25.53
CA SER A 19 -26.56 -0.99 24.79
C SER A 19 -26.21 0.22 23.93
N PRO A 20 -25.01 0.81 24.05
CA PRO A 20 -24.52 1.75 23.06
C PRO A 20 -24.15 0.97 21.79
N ALA A 21 -24.82 1.25 20.69
CA ALA A 21 -24.39 0.81 19.36
C ALA A 21 -23.16 1.62 18.96
N PHE A 22 -21.96 1.13 19.25
CA PHE A 22 -20.74 1.67 18.65
C PHE A 22 -20.67 1.20 17.19
N ALA A 23 -20.79 2.14 16.26
CA ALA A 23 -20.64 1.91 14.84
C ALA A 23 -19.17 1.62 14.50
N ASN A 24 -18.87 0.37 14.14
CA ASN A 24 -17.56 -0.05 13.64
C ASN A 24 -17.43 0.27 12.15
N THR A 25 -17.31 1.54 11.77
CA THR A 25 -17.10 1.91 10.35
C THR A 25 -15.61 2.01 10.01
N ASP A 26 -14.75 2.38 10.97
CA ASP A 26 -13.33 2.58 10.69
C ASP A 26 -12.57 1.27 10.43
N THR A 27 -12.81 0.21 11.21
CA THR A 27 -12.08 -1.07 11.06
C THR A 27 -12.36 -1.75 9.73
N THR A 28 -13.64 -1.86 9.34
CA THR A 28 -14.07 -2.48 8.07
C THR A 28 -13.42 -1.79 6.89
N SER A 29 -13.41 -0.46 6.93
CA SER A 29 -12.82 0.34 5.89
C SER A 29 -11.30 0.05 5.84
N GLN A 30 -10.55 0.14 6.95
CA GLN A 30 -9.11 -0.13 6.99
C GLN A 30 -8.75 -1.50 6.40
N GLU A 31 -9.55 -2.53 6.69
CA GLU A 31 -9.39 -3.87 6.15
C GLU A 31 -9.60 -3.94 4.63
N GLU A 32 -10.59 -3.22 4.08
CA GLU A 32 -10.88 -3.20 2.65
C GLU A 32 -9.70 -2.67 1.82
N TRP A 33 -9.04 -1.57 2.24
CA TRP A 33 -7.90 -1.05 1.49
C TRP A 33 -6.65 -1.90 1.63
N GLU A 34 -6.41 -2.51 2.80
CA GLU A 34 -5.27 -3.42 2.95
C GLU A 34 -5.48 -4.65 2.06
N GLN A 35 -6.69 -5.20 2.00
CA GLN A 35 -7.02 -6.29 1.07
C GLN A 35 -6.82 -5.87 -0.40
N ALA A 36 -7.31 -4.68 -0.78
CA ALA A 36 -7.10 -4.15 -2.13
C ALA A 36 -5.61 -3.95 -2.44
N TYR A 37 -4.83 -3.49 -1.47
CA TYR A 37 -3.39 -3.29 -1.59
C TYR A 37 -2.66 -4.62 -1.78
N GLN A 38 -2.95 -5.62 -0.94
CA GLN A 38 -2.38 -6.96 -1.08
C GLN A 38 -2.72 -7.58 -2.43
N LYS A 39 -3.97 -7.47 -2.87
CA LYS A 39 -4.40 -7.91 -4.20
C LYS A 39 -3.59 -7.24 -5.31
N ALA A 40 -3.33 -5.93 -5.21
CA ALA A 40 -2.51 -5.24 -6.20
C ALA A 40 -1.07 -5.79 -6.26
N LEU A 41 -0.48 -6.13 -5.12
CA LEU A 41 0.84 -6.76 -5.07
C LEU A 41 0.83 -8.15 -5.70
N GLU A 42 -0.21 -8.95 -5.47
CA GLU A 42 -0.39 -10.26 -6.09
C GLU A 42 -0.54 -10.15 -7.61
N LEU A 43 -1.37 -9.23 -8.10
CA LEU A 43 -1.55 -8.96 -9.53
C LEU A 43 -0.21 -8.57 -10.18
N ARG A 44 0.53 -7.65 -9.55
CA ARG A 44 1.85 -7.24 -10.01
C ARG A 44 2.81 -8.44 -10.02
N ALA A 45 2.86 -9.23 -8.95
CA ALA A 45 3.72 -10.41 -8.87
C ALA A 45 3.37 -11.45 -9.95
N GLY A 46 2.07 -11.66 -10.23
CA GLY A 46 1.55 -12.55 -11.26
C GLY A 46 1.71 -12.03 -12.69
N GLY A 47 2.15 -10.78 -12.88
CA GLY A 47 2.36 -10.16 -14.20
C GLY A 47 1.13 -9.46 -14.78
N ASP A 48 0.00 -9.43 -14.06
CA ASP A 48 -1.13 -8.57 -14.41
C ASP A 48 -0.86 -7.13 -13.93
N LEU A 49 -0.03 -6.44 -14.72
CA LEU A 49 0.45 -5.10 -14.38
C LEU A 49 -0.67 -4.06 -14.49
N PHE A 50 -1.57 -4.20 -15.45
CA PHE A 50 -2.71 -3.28 -15.60
C PHE A 50 -3.72 -3.46 -14.48
N GLY A 51 -4.05 -4.70 -14.09
CA GLY A 51 -4.89 -4.94 -12.93
C GLY A 51 -4.29 -4.40 -11.63
N ALA A 52 -2.96 -4.48 -11.47
CA ALA A 52 -2.27 -3.88 -10.34
C ALA A 52 -2.37 -2.34 -10.34
N ILE A 53 -2.12 -1.71 -11.49
CA ILE A 53 -2.25 -0.25 -11.70
C ILE A 53 -3.66 0.22 -11.33
N ASP A 54 -4.69 -0.45 -11.86
CA ASP A 54 -6.10 -0.09 -11.60
C ASP A 54 -6.43 -0.21 -10.12
N SER A 55 -5.99 -1.30 -9.47
CA SER A 55 -6.21 -1.52 -8.04
C SER A 55 -5.54 -0.44 -7.19
N LEU A 56 -4.31 -0.04 -7.52
CA LEU A 56 -3.57 1.00 -6.80
C LEU A 56 -4.15 2.40 -7.03
N ASN A 57 -4.62 2.72 -8.24
CA ASN A 57 -5.32 3.97 -8.53
C ASN A 57 -6.62 4.09 -7.72
N ASN A 58 -7.37 3.00 -7.58
CA ASN A 58 -8.56 2.97 -6.72
C ASN A 58 -8.22 3.24 -5.25
N ILE A 59 -7.11 2.68 -4.76
CA ILE A 59 -6.63 2.98 -3.40
C ILE A 59 -6.27 4.46 -3.26
N LEU A 60 -5.50 5.02 -4.21
CA LEU A 60 -5.11 6.43 -4.17
C LEU A 60 -6.28 7.39 -4.34
N SER A 61 -7.37 6.98 -4.99
CA SER A 61 -8.60 7.78 -5.10
C SER A 61 -9.26 8.04 -3.74
N SER A 62 -9.10 7.11 -2.79
CA SER A 62 -9.61 7.28 -1.42
C SER A 62 -8.53 7.73 -0.43
N ARG A 63 -7.24 7.43 -0.72
CA ARG A 63 -6.09 7.74 0.14
C ARG A 63 -4.98 8.40 -0.67
N PRO A 64 -5.17 9.66 -1.12
CA PRO A 64 -4.24 10.32 -2.03
C PRO A 64 -2.86 10.58 -1.41
N THR A 65 -2.76 10.61 -0.08
CA THR A 65 -1.52 10.81 0.67
C THR A 65 -0.76 9.51 0.94
N SER A 66 -1.23 8.36 0.43
CA SER A 66 -0.55 7.08 0.65
C SER A 66 0.70 6.93 -0.21
N HIS A 67 1.85 7.34 0.33
CA HIS A 67 3.16 7.14 -0.31
C HIS A 67 3.45 5.68 -0.60
N ARG A 68 3.04 4.77 0.30
CA ARG A 68 3.18 3.32 0.11
C ARG A 68 2.47 2.84 -1.17
N ALA A 69 1.22 3.28 -1.39
CA ALA A 69 0.47 2.91 -2.59
C ALA A 69 1.03 3.60 -3.85
N ARG A 70 1.47 4.86 -3.71
CA ARG A 70 2.08 5.62 -4.81
C ARG A 70 3.40 5.01 -5.30
N LEU A 71 4.24 4.51 -4.40
CA LEU A 71 5.48 3.80 -4.77
C LEU A 71 5.19 2.47 -5.48
N GLU A 72 4.24 1.67 -4.98
CA GLU A 72 3.86 0.44 -5.68
C GLU A 72 3.25 0.73 -7.06
N LEU A 73 2.55 1.85 -7.21
CA LEU A 73 2.02 2.29 -8.51
C LEU A 73 3.18 2.63 -9.46
N ALA A 74 4.18 3.38 -8.98
CA ALA A 74 5.39 3.68 -9.76
C ALA A 74 6.12 2.40 -10.21
N VAL A 75 6.29 1.42 -9.32
CA VAL A 75 6.89 0.12 -9.65
C VAL A 75 6.04 -0.66 -10.66
N SER A 76 4.71 -0.60 -10.54
CA SER A 76 3.79 -1.24 -11.49
C SER A 76 3.90 -0.64 -12.90
N TYR A 77 3.95 0.69 -13.00
CA TYR A 77 4.19 1.40 -14.26
C TYR A 77 5.56 1.07 -14.87
N TYR A 78 6.61 1.05 -14.06
CA TYR A 78 7.95 0.67 -14.51
C TYR A 78 7.95 -0.73 -15.14
N ARG A 79 7.34 -1.71 -14.47
CA ARG A 79 7.23 -3.08 -15.00
C ARG A 79 6.40 -3.15 -16.27
N ALA A 80 5.46 -2.22 -16.46
CA ALA A 80 4.61 -2.13 -17.64
C ALA A 80 5.29 -1.36 -18.80
N ALA A 81 6.58 -1.02 -18.66
CA ALA A 81 7.33 -0.17 -19.59
C ALA A 81 6.73 1.23 -19.80
N ARG A 82 5.96 1.72 -18.81
CA ARG A 82 5.37 3.06 -18.75
C ARG A 82 6.26 3.95 -17.89
N TYR A 83 7.41 4.31 -18.44
CA TYR A 83 8.50 4.91 -17.65
C TYR A 83 8.21 6.33 -17.20
N GLU A 84 7.51 7.13 -18.01
CA GLU A 84 7.08 8.49 -17.67
C GLU A 84 6.24 8.50 -16.39
N GLU A 85 5.20 7.68 -16.34
CA GLU A 85 4.29 7.61 -15.20
C GLU A 85 4.99 7.04 -13.96
N ALA A 86 5.91 6.09 -14.14
CA ALA A 86 6.73 5.60 -13.04
C ALA A 86 7.58 6.71 -12.40
N LEU A 87 8.22 7.55 -13.23
CA LEU A 87 9.03 8.67 -12.77
C LEU A 87 8.17 9.76 -12.11
N GLU A 88 7.00 10.06 -12.67
CA GLU A 88 6.07 11.05 -12.11
C GLU A 88 5.67 10.68 -10.69
N HIS A 89 5.15 9.48 -10.48
CA HIS A 89 4.67 9.06 -9.16
C HIS A 89 5.78 8.91 -8.12
N ALA A 90 6.98 8.47 -8.52
CA ALA A 90 8.12 8.42 -7.62
C ALA A 90 8.58 9.83 -7.18
N ARG A 91 8.58 10.81 -8.09
CA ARG A 91 8.91 12.21 -7.76
C ARG A 91 7.90 12.85 -6.82
N GLU A 92 6.62 12.54 -6.98
CA GLU A 92 5.58 13.02 -6.08
C GLU A 92 5.81 12.57 -4.64
N VAL A 93 6.35 11.36 -4.43
CA VAL A 93 6.70 10.89 -3.08
C VAL A 93 7.86 11.70 -2.50
N LEU A 94 8.89 12.02 -3.29
CA LEU A 94 10.02 12.85 -2.85
C LEU A 94 9.65 14.31 -2.57
N ALA A 95 8.57 14.80 -3.19
CA ALA A 95 8.06 16.15 -2.97
C ALA A 95 7.53 16.33 -1.54
N ASP A 96 7.19 15.25 -0.84
CA ASP A 96 6.79 15.31 0.56
C ASP A 96 8.02 15.43 1.48
N PRO A 97 8.16 16.51 2.27
CA PRO A 97 9.26 16.66 3.21
C PRO A 97 9.20 15.69 4.39
N SER A 98 8.06 15.04 4.64
CA SER A 98 7.88 14.05 5.70
C SER A 98 8.41 12.66 5.35
N THR A 99 8.84 12.42 4.10
CA THR A 99 9.44 11.16 3.68
C THR A 99 10.76 10.92 4.41
N PRO A 100 10.92 9.77 5.11
CA PRO A 100 12.16 9.45 5.83
C PRO A 100 13.38 9.42 4.89
N PRO A 101 14.57 9.88 5.34
CA PRO A 101 15.77 9.93 4.52
C PRO A 101 16.11 8.61 3.82
N GLU A 102 15.95 7.47 4.51
CA GLU A 102 16.25 6.14 3.96
C GLU A 102 15.35 5.78 2.77
N VAL A 103 14.09 6.23 2.82
CA VAL A 103 13.13 6.03 1.72
C VAL A 103 13.48 6.95 0.54
N ARG A 104 13.96 8.18 0.81
CA ARG A 104 14.38 9.12 -0.23
C ARG A 104 15.53 8.56 -1.06
N ASP A 105 16.58 8.05 -0.41
CA ASP A 105 17.73 7.44 -1.09
C ASP A 105 17.31 6.28 -2.00
N THR A 106 16.37 5.45 -1.52
CA THR A 106 15.84 4.32 -2.28
C THR A 106 15.05 4.79 -3.51
N ILE A 107 14.26 5.86 -3.37
CA ILE A 107 13.48 6.42 -4.48
C ILE A 107 14.39 7.11 -5.50
N GLU A 108 15.43 7.83 -5.07
CA GLU A 108 16.41 8.44 -5.96
C GLU A 108 17.11 7.39 -6.81
N LEU A 109 17.55 6.28 -6.19
CA LEU A 109 18.12 5.14 -6.93
C LEU A 109 17.12 4.55 -7.94
N PHE A 110 15.85 4.42 -7.55
CA PHE A 110 14.80 3.95 -8.45
C PHE A 110 14.60 4.91 -9.63
N LEU A 111 14.56 6.23 -9.40
CA LEU A 111 14.42 7.24 -10.45
C LEU A 111 15.59 7.18 -11.44
N ASP A 112 16.82 7.08 -10.95
CA ASP A 112 18.02 6.95 -11.78
C ASP A 112 17.97 5.69 -12.65
N GLN A 113 17.56 4.57 -12.08
CA GLN A 113 17.39 3.31 -12.80
C GLN A 113 16.33 3.43 -13.92
N VAL A 114 15.14 3.95 -13.60
CA VAL A 114 14.05 4.07 -14.59
C VAL A 114 14.44 5.05 -15.69
N ALA A 115 15.08 6.17 -15.36
CA ALA A 115 15.55 7.14 -16.36
C ALA A 115 16.61 6.54 -17.31
N ALA A 116 17.56 5.77 -16.76
CA ALA A 116 18.56 5.08 -17.55
C ALA A 116 17.93 4.06 -18.52
N ILE A 117 16.98 3.26 -18.04
CA ILE A 117 16.27 2.26 -18.85
C ILE A 117 15.45 2.92 -19.95
N LYS A 118 14.68 3.97 -19.61
CA LYS A 118 13.91 4.76 -20.57
C LYS A 118 14.81 5.26 -21.71
N SER A 119 15.95 5.88 -21.39
CA SER A 119 16.87 6.40 -22.41
C SER A 119 17.50 5.31 -23.28
N ALA A 120 17.73 4.12 -22.72
CA ALA A 120 18.24 2.97 -23.47
C ALA A 120 17.19 2.45 -24.47
N ASP A 121 15.94 2.32 -24.03
CA ASP A 121 14.83 1.88 -24.88
C ASP A 121 14.56 2.89 -26.01
N GLU A 122 14.57 4.19 -25.71
CA GLU A 122 14.38 5.27 -26.71
C GLU A 122 15.50 5.33 -27.75
N SER A 123 16.74 5.07 -27.34
CA SER A 123 17.89 5.08 -28.24
C SER A 123 18.04 3.79 -29.08
N GLY A 124 17.25 2.76 -28.78
CA GLY A 124 17.42 1.42 -29.35
C GLY A 124 18.75 0.77 -28.95
N ALA A 125 19.49 1.36 -28.00
CA ALA A 125 20.75 0.85 -27.53
C ALA A 125 20.50 -0.24 -26.47
N PRO A 126 21.22 -1.37 -26.51
CA PRO A 126 21.10 -2.36 -25.46
C PRO A 126 21.51 -1.74 -24.12
N SER A 127 20.66 -1.87 -23.10
CA SER A 127 20.89 -1.31 -21.76
C SER A 127 22.29 -1.68 -21.23
N LEU A 128 23.01 -0.69 -20.69
CA LEU A 128 24.41 -0.84 -20.24
C LEU A 128 24.60 -1.86 -19.11
N GLN A 129 23.52 -2.25 -18.41
CA GLN A 129 23.53 -3.39 -17.47
C GLN A 129 23.87 -4.71 -18.17
N ARG A 130 23.43 -4.90 -19.41
CA ARG A 130 23.76 -6.09 -20.21
C ARG A 130 25.25 -6.11 -20.59
N PHE A 131 25.85 -4.95 -20.84
CA PHE A 131 27.27 -4.84 -21.20
C PHE A 131 28.22 -5.12 -20.03
N ASN A 132 27.84 -4.76 -18.81
CA ASN A 132 28.68 -5.05 -17.63
C ASN A 132 28.72 -6.55 -17.28
N GLN A 133 27.71 -7.33 -17.67
CA GLN A 133 27.74 -8.79 -17.51
C GLN A 133 28.76 -9.48 -18.43
N TYR A 134 29.13 -8.86 -19.56
CA TYR A 134 30.09 -9.41 -20.52
C TYR A 134 31.55 -8.94 -20.30
N ARG A 135 31.81 -8.03 -19.37
CA ARG A 135 33.16 -7.49 -19.13
C ARG A 135 33.94 -8.20 -18.01
N CYS A 136 33.32 -9.13 -17.30
CA CYS A 136 33.97 -9.92 -16.23
C CYS A 136 34.20 -11.40 -16.61
N ARG A 137 34.50 -11.68 -17.89
CA ARG A 137 34.97 -13.00 -18.33
C ARG A 137 36.04 -12.87 -19.41
N SER A 138 37.21 -12.41 -18.99
CA SER A 138 38.48 -12.51 -19.73
C SER A 138 39.62 -12.56 -18.73
#